data_AF-A0A4P6TML9-F1
#
_entry.id   AF-A0A4P6TML9-F1
#
_cell.length_a   1.000
_cell.length_b   1.000
_cell.length_c   1.000
_cell.angle_alpha   90.00
_cell.angle_beta   90.00
_cell.angle_gamma   90.00
#
_symmetry.space_group_name_H-M   'P 1'
#
loop_
_entity.id
_entity.type
_entity.pdbx_description
1 polymer ?
#
loop_
_entity_poly.entity_id
_entity_poly.type
_entity_poly.pdbx_seq_one_letter_code
_entity_poly.pdbx_strand_id
1 'polypeptide(L)'
;MNQQLALNKINQAMQHLQQGKAAMARDSLSRVLKAFPDSPEVHFLLGLALVQLVQPKGALAHFNSAIALAPDLAEAYVNRGILLKNQQQLTKALQDLDRAVALRPGMAEAYSNRGNVRVLLDQPEQAGADFAMAIRLDPHNADALVNMAALKADGGEYAESKVLLERVLALRPNDALARHNRGWLSLLQGDYARGWQDYEARKLDKQLSLRAGLQRFSQPEWQGEDLSGKTLLLHQEQGLGDAIQMLRYLPQLQAQGARVLILLNAALVPLASQLLPSGQVFTQGEALPHFDLHCPVMSLPLRMATTLDNIPAAQGYLAVDDACQQHWAGLLGEKKRLRVGLAWSGSAKHLNDRKRSLTLAALSGLLQPDLLQQAVEWHSLQREYREDAGERAASGIIDHAAQLHTMQDTAGLISQLDLVISVDTSVAHLAGALGKPCWLLLPFNPDFRWGLGRSDSPWYASMRLFRQSQPGDWASVLDEVAGLLAQQAAD
;
A
#
# COMPACT_ATOMS: atom_id res chain seq x y z
N MET A 1 15.42 5.85 50.58
CA MET A 1 15.28 4.42 50.20
C MET A 1 16.68 3.82 50.18
N ASN A 2 16.91 2.64 50.76
CA ASN A 2 18.25 2.01 50.73
C ASN A 2 18.49 1.23 49.42
N GLN A 3 19.75 0.89 49.13
CA GLN A 3 20.14 0.25 47.86
C GLN A 3 19.50 -1.12 47.64
N GLN A 4 19.41 -1.96 48.68
CA GLN A 4 18.78 -3.29 48.57
C GLN A 4 17.30 -3.19 48.19
N LEU A 5 16.56 -2.25 48.80
CA LEU A 5 15.16 -2.02 48.46
C LEU A 5 15.00 -1.43 47.05
N ALA A 6 15.96 -0.62 46.59
CA ALA A 6 15.98 -0.10 45.23
C ALA A 6 16.13 -1.24 44.21
N LEU A 7 17.10 -2.13 44.42
CA LEU A 7 17.36 -3.28 43.56
C LEU A 7 16.14 -4.22 43.49
N ASN A 8 15.51 -4.51 44.63
CA ASN A 8 14.29 -5.31 44.67
C ASN A 8 13.16 -4.67 43.85
N LYS A 9 13.00 -3.34 43.91
CA LYS A 9 11.99 -2.61 43.14
C LYS A 9 12.30 -2.58 41.64
N ILE A 10 13.57 -2.50 41.25
CA ILE A 10 14.02 -2.59 39.86
C ILE A 10 13.69 -3.98 39.30
N ASN A 11 14.06 -5.04 40.00
CA ASN A 11 13.74 -6.42 39.63
C ASN A 11 12.23 -6.65 39.50
N GLN A 12 11.45 -6.14 40.45
CA GLN A 12 9.99 -6.21 40.38
C GLN A 12 9.43 -5.43 39.18
N ALA A 13 10.00 -4.26 38.87
CA ALA A 13 9.56 -3.48 37.72
C ALA A 13 9.87 -4.18 36.39
N MET A 14 11.02 -4.87 36.27
CA MET A 14 11.32 -5.70 35.11
C MET A 14 10.28 -6.83 34.93
N GLN A 15 9.90 -7.51 36.02
CA GLN A 15 8.83 -8.52 35.98
C GLN A 15 7.49 -7.89 35.57
N HIS A 16 7.15 -6.71 36.09
CA HIS A 16 5.95 -5.99 35.67
C HIS A 16 5.98 -5.67 34.17
N LEU A 17 7.11 -5.24 33.62
CA LEU A 17 7.25 -4.97 32.17
C LEU A 17 7.08 -6.23 31.33
N GLN A 18 7.62 -7.37 31.76
CA GLN A 18 7.43 -8.66 31.10
C GLN A 18 5.97 -9.10 31.13
N GLN A 19 5.23 -8.75 32.18
CA GLN A 19 3.80 -9.04 32.34
C GLN A 19 2.88 -7.97 31.72
N GLY A 20 3.42 -6.97 31.02
CA GLY A 20 2.64 -5.86 30.44
C GLY A 20 2.04 -4.89 31.47
N LYS A 21 2.43 -4.98 32.75
CA LYS A 21 1.99 -4.10 33.85
C LYS A 21 2.81 -2.81 33.88
N ALA A 22 2.89 -2.12 32.75
CA ALA A 22 3.76 -0.97 32.54
C ALA A 22 3.51 0.20 33.52
N ALA A 23 2.25 0.45 33.88
CA ALA A 23 1.90 1.49 34.85
C ALA A 23 2.50 1.20 36.24
N MET A 24 2.44 -0.06 36.68
CA MET A 24 3.02 -0.48 37.96
C MET A 24 4.56 -0.40 37.93
N ALA A 25 5.17 -0.78 36.81
CA ALA A 25 6.61 -0.62 36.60
C ALA A 25 7.02 0.86 36.70
N ARG A 26 6.34 1.75 35.94
CA ARG A 26 6.56 3.20 35.97
C ARG A 26 6.46 3.76 37.38
N ASP A 27 5.40 3.45 38.12
CA ASP A 27 5.17 4.03 39.44
C ASP A 27 6.17 3.53 40.49
N SER A 28 6.64 2.30 40.37
CA SER A 28 7.71 1.76 41.21
C SER A 28 9.04 2.44 40.89
N LEU A 29 9.41 2.50 39.61
CA LEU A 29 10.67 3.08 39.14
C LEU A 29 10.75 4.59 39.38
N SER A 30 9.65 5.34 39.26
CA SER A 30 9.62 6.78 39.60
C SER A 30 9.93 7.03 41.08
N ARG A 31 9.55 6.11 41.98
CA ARG A 31 9.95 6.18 43.39
C ARG A 31 11.41 5.84 43.59
N VAL A 32 11.95 4.91 42.79
CA VAL A 32 13.38 4.60 42.80
C VAL A 32 14.20 5.80 42.33
N LEU A 33 13.78 6.42 41.23
CA LEU A 33 14.46 7.56 40.62
C LEU A 33 14.55 8.77 41.56
N LYS A 34 13.52 9.03 42.38
CA LYS A 34 13.57 10.10 43.40
C LYS A 34 14.69 9.92 44.43
N ALA A 35 15.05 8.67 44.75
CA ALA A 35 16.12 8.38 45.70
C ALA A 35 17.48 8.19 45.01
N PHE A 36 17.48 7.82 43.73
CA PHE A 36 18.67 7.55 42.91
C PHE A 36 18.50 8.22 41.54
N PRO A 37 18.61 9.56 41.45
CA PRO A 37 18.30 10.32 40.24
C PRO A 37 19.25 10.00 39.07
N ASP A 38 20.48 9.63 39.36
CA ASP A 38 21.52 9.39 38.35
C ASP A 38 21.65 7.89 37.97
N SER A 39 20.58 7.11 38.10
CA SER A 39 20.59 5.68 37.76
C SER A 39 20.25 5.46 36.26
N PRO A 40 21.22 5.09 35.40
CA PRO A 40 20.96 4.84 33.98
C PRO A 40 19.97 3.69 33.75
N GLU A 41 20.05 2.62 34.56
CA GLU A 41 19.14 1.48 34.50
C GLU A 41 17.68 1.88 34.79
N VAL A 42 17.45 2.70 35.83
CA VAL A 42 16.10 3.16 36.18
C VAL A 42 15.55 4.06 35.08
N HIS A 43 16.36 4.95 34.52
CA HIS A 43 15.98 5.74 33.35
C HIS A 43 15.62 4.84 32.16
N PHE A 44 16.45 3.86 31.82
CA PHE A 44 16.19 2.93 30.72
C PHE A 44 14.87 2.18 30.92
N LEU A 45 14.64 1.58 32.10
CA LEU A 45 13.42 0.83 32.39
C LEU A 45 12.16 1.72 32.42
N LEU A 46 12.28 2.98 32.88
CA LEU A 46 11.19 3.97 32.76
C LEU A 46 10.89 4.27 31.30
N GLY A 47 11.93 4.40 30.46
CA GLY A 47 11.78 4.52 29.02
C GLY A 47 10.94 3.38 28.44
N LEU A 48 11.29 2.13 28.75
CA LEU A 48 10.53 0.94 28.33
C LEU A 48 9.08 0.95 28.82
N ALA A 49 8.85 1.31 30.09
CA ALA A 49 7.51 1.42 30.65
C ALA A 49 6.64 2.44 29.89
N LEU A 50 7.23 3.59 29.55
CA LEU A 50 6.54 4.66 28.84
C LEU A 50 6.29 4.30 27.36
N VAL A 51 7.14 3.49 26.73
CA VAL A 51 6.85 2.90 25.42
C VAL A 51 5.60 2.02 25.49
N GLN A 52 5.51 1.10 26.45
CA GLN A 52 4.33 0.23 26.63
C GLN A 52 3.05 1.03 26.95
N LEU A 53 3.18 2.19 27.61
CA LEU A 53 2.08 3.11 27.90
C LEU A 53 1.75 4.08 26.75
N VAL A 54 2.42 3.96 25.60
CA VAL A 54 2.23 4.83 24.43
C VAL A 54 2.52 6.31 24.76
N GLN A 55 3.56 6.56 25.56
CA GLN A 55 4.03 7.89 25.98
C GLN A 55 5.42 8.20 25.40
N PRO A 56 5.54 8.37 24.06
CA PRO A 56 6.84 8.42 23.38
C PRO A 56 7.70 9.62 23.77
N LYS A 57 7.11 10.78 24.11
CA LYS A 57 7.87 11.96 24.54
C LYS A 57 8.60 11.72 25.86
N GLY A 58 7.90 11.12 26.84
CA GLY A 58 8.50 10.76 28.13
C GLY A 58 9.55 9.66 27.96
N ALA A 59 9.27 8.65 27.15
CA ALA A 59 10.21 7.57 26.87
C ALA A 59 11.53 8.10 26.26
N LEU A 60 11.46 9.01 25.27
CA LEU A 60 12.63 9.66 24.70
C LEU A 60 13.46 10.43 25.75
N ALA A 61 12.81 11.18 26.63
CA ALA A 61 13.52 11.91 27.69
C ALA A 61 14.29 10.95 28.60
N HIS A 62 13.68 9.84 28.99
CA HIS A 62 14.32 8.83 29.82
C HIS A 62 15.46 8.09 29.09
N PHE A 63 15.32 7.75 27.81
CA PHE A 63 16.43 7.17 27.05
C PHE A 63 17.59 8.16 26.86
N ASN A 64 17.31 9.45 26.67
CA ASN A 64 18.35 10.48 26.63
C ASN A 64 19.14 10.55 27.95
N SER A 65 18.44 10.56 29.10
CA SER A 65 19.10 10.52 30.41
C SER A 65 19.91 9.23 30.61
N ALA A 66 19.36 8.07 30.24
CA ALA A 66 20.09 6.79 30.35
C ALA A 66 21.39 6.81 29.54
N ILE A 67 21.36 7.33 28.31
CA ILE A 67 22.54 7.45 27.44
C ILE A 67 23.54 8.47 27.96
N ALA A 68 23.07 9.59 28.53
CA ALA A 68 23.95 10.60 29.12
C ALA A 68 24.71 10.06 30.34
N LEU A 69 24.06 9.21 31.15
CA LEU A 69 24.62 8.59 32.34
C LEU A 69 25.47 7.34 32.01
N ALA A 70 25.12 6.60 30.96
CA ALA A 70 25.82 5.41 30.48
C ALA A 70 25.94 5.41 28.94
N PRO A 71 26.97 6.04 28.36
CA PRO A 71 27.16 6.17 26.90
C PRO A 71 27.47 4.87 26.15
N ASP A 72 27.63 3.76 26.88
CA ASP A 72 27.88 2.41 26.39
C ASP A 72 26.64 1.49 26.49
N LEU A 73 25.50 2.00 26.97
CA LEU A 73 24.25 1.26 27.08
C LEU A 73 23.57 1.08 25.69
N ALA A 74 24.00 0.07 24.95
CA ALA A 74 23.54 -0.24 23.60
C ALA A 74 22.00 -0.35 23.47
N GLU A 75 21.33 -0.95 24.46
CA GLU A 75 19.87 -1.14 24.47
C GLU A 75 19.10 0.19 24.47
N ALA A 76 19.64 1.22 25.14
CA ALA A 76 19.01 2.54 25.16
C ALA A 76 19.07 3.21 23.78
N TYR A 77 20.19 3.03 23.05
CA TYR A 77 20.30 3.48 21.67
C TYR A 77 19.33 2.77 20.73
N VAL A 78 19.18 1.43 20.83
CA VAL A 78 18.20 0.69 20.02
C VAL A 78 16.79 1.22 20.25
N ASN A 79 16.37 1.33 21.52
CA ASN A 79 15.01 1.76 21.86
C ASN A 79 14.75 3.23 21.48
N ARG A 80 15.73 4.12 21.64
CA ARG A 80 15.61 5.50 21.17
C ARG A 80 15.56 5.57 19.64
N GLY A 81 16.38 4.79 18.95
CA GLY A 81 16.38 4.66 17.49
C GLY A 81 15.01 4.22 16.95
N ILE A 82 14.36 3.25 17.59
CA ILE A 82 12.99 2.81 17.24
C ILE A 82 11.98 3.96 17.39
N LEU A 83 12.05 4.73 18.48
CA LEU A 83 11.16 5.88 18.68
C LEU A 83 11.40 6.99 17.66
N LEU A 84 12.67 7.27 17.34
CA LEU A 84 13.05 8.26 16.33
C LEU A 84 12.57 7.84 14.93
N LYS A 85 12.69 6.56 14.58
CA LYS A 85 12.14 5.99 13.34
C LYS A 85 10.63 6.24 13.25
N ASN A 86 9.89 5.93 14.32
CA ASN A 86 8.44 6.14 14.36
C ASN A 86 8.04 7.63 14.26
N GLN A 87 8.95 8.55 14.59
CA GLN A 87 8.80 10.00 14.43
C GLN A 87 9.36 10.52 13.09
N GLN A 88 9.69 9.63 12.13
CA GLN A 88 10.29 9.97 10.83
C GLN A 88 11.65 10.71 10.92
N GLN A 89 12.31 10.67 12.07
CA GLN A 89 13.68 11.20 12.26
C GLN A 89 14.72 10.15 11.86
N LEU A 90 14.67 9.72 10.59
CA LEU A 90 15.38 8.54 10.09
C LEU A 90 16.90 8.64 10.23
N THR A 91 17.50 9.79 9.94
CA THR A 91 18.96 9.99 10.07
C THR A 91 19.43 9.83 11.52
N LYS A 92 18.68 10.36 12.49
CA LYS A 92 19.01 10.21 13.92
C LYS A 92 18.79 8.78 14.40
N ALA A 93 17.73 8.13 13.92
CA ALA A 93 17.49 6.72 14.20
C ALA A 93 18.64 5.85 13.68
N LEU A 94 19.14 6.12 12.48
CA LEU A 94 20.29 5.43 11.91
C LEU A 94 21.55 5.63 12.77
N GLN A 95 21.85 6.86 13.18
CA GLN A 95 22.97 7.17 14.06
C GLN A 95 22.93 6.40 15.39
N ASP A 96 21.75 6.33 16.02
CA ASP A 96 21.57 5.56 17.25
C ASP A 96 21.80 4.07 17.03
N LEU A 97 21.26 3.51 15.95
CA LEU A 97 21.39 2.09 15.64
C LEU A 97 22.82 1.72 15.21
N ASP A 98 23.53 2.60 14.51
CA ASP A 98 24.96 2.45 14.24
C ASP A 98 25.77 2.45 15.53
N ARG A 99 25.44 3.33 16.49
CA ARG A 99 26.09 3.35 17.79
C ARG A 99 25.81 2.08 18.58
N ALA A 100 24.58 1.56 18.58
CA ALA A 100 24.23 0.29 19.23
C ALA A 100 25.02 -0.89 18.65
N VAL A 101 25.13 -0.99 17.32
CA VAL A 101 25.92 -2.04 16.64
C VAL A 101 27.41 -1.92 16.98
N ALA A 102 27.95 -0.70 17.01
CA ALA A 102 29.35 -0.47 17.38
C ALA A 102 29.66 -0.86 18.83
N LEU A 103 28.74 -0.58 19.76
CA LEU A 103 28.87 -0.95 21.17
C LEU A 103 28.71 -2.45 21.40
N ARG A 104 27.79 -3.10 20.66
CA ARG A 104 27.51 -4.53 20.80
C ARG A 104 27.26 -5.21 19.45
N PRO A 105 28.32 -5.67 18.76
CA PRO A 105 28.21 -6.30 17.44
C PRO A 105 27.42 -7.61 17.40
N GLY A 106 27.12 -8.22 18.54
CA GLY A 106 26.31 -9.45 18.67
C GLY A 106 24.81 -9.23 18.87
N MET A 107 24.32 -7.98 18.80
CA MET A 107 22.92 -7.66 19.08
C MET A 107 22.04 -7.75 17.80
N ALA A 108 21.43 -8.91 17.57
CA ALA A 108 20.59 -9.16 16.38
C ALA A 108 19.48 -8.10 16.18
N GLU A 109 18.83 -7.67 17.26
CA GLU A 109 17.77 -6.65 17.24
C GLU A 109 18.27 -5.29 16.70
N ALA A 110 19.52 -4.91 16.98
CA ALA A 110 20.08 -3.66 16.50
C ALA A 110 20.23 -3.67 14.98
N TYR A 111 20.72 -4.77 14.40
CA TYR A 111 20.79 -4.94 12.95
C TYR A 111 19.40 -4.99 12.30
N SER A 112 18.45 -5.74 12.86
CA SER A 112 17.08 -5.80 12.32
C SER A 112 16.43 -4.41 12.27
N ASN A 113 16.56 -3.62 13.35
CA ASN A 113 16.03 -2.27 13.36
C ASN A 113 16.80 -1.31 12.44
N ARG A 114 18.13 -1.47 12.30
CA ARG A 114 18.92 -0.65 11.38
C ARG A 114 18.57 -0.94 9.93
N GLY A 115 18.39 -2.21 9.57
CA GLY A 115 17.90 -2.64 8.26
C GLY A 115 16.56 -1.98 7.94
N ASN A 116 15.62 -1.96 8.90
CA ASN A 116 14.33 -1.28 8.72
C ASN A 116 14.47 0.24 8.47
N VAL A 117 15.40 0.91 9.16
CA VAL A 117 15.67 2.34 8.91
C VAL A 117 16.30 2.54 7.53
N ARG A 118 17.21 1.66 7.10
CA ARG A 118 17.86 1.70 5.79
C ARG A 118 16.87 1.48 4.64
N VAL A 119 15.87 0.60 4.80
CA VAL A 119 14.76 0.49 3.84
C VAL A 119 14.02 1.82 3.68
N LEU A 120 13.70 2.50 4.80
CA LEU A 120 13.02 3.80 4.76
C LEU A 120 13.89 4.93 4.18
N LEU A 121 15.21 4.78 4.21
CA LEU A 121 16.19 5.68 3.60
C LEU A 121 16.53 5.29 2.16
N ASP A 122 15.85 4.32 1.56
CA ASP A 122 16.08 3.84 0.19
C ASP A 122 17.50 3.26 -0.01
N GLN A 123 17.99 2.51 0.99
CA GLN A 123 19.29 1.84 1.02
C GLN A 123 19.11 0.31 1.07
N PRO A 124 18.57 -0.32 0.01
CA PRO A 124 18.17 -1.73 0.02
C PRO A 124 19.34 -2.70 0.20
N GLU A 125 20.49 -2.44 -0.42
CA GLU A 125 21.67 -3.31 -0.29
C GLU A 125 22.17 -3.37 1.16
N GLN A 126 22.34 -2.20 1.79
CA GLN A 126 22.77 -2.10 3.18
C GLN A 126 21.72 -2.61 4.16
N ALA A 127 20.43 -2.52 3.82
CA ALA A 127 19.35 -3.14 4.59
C ALA A 127 19.42 -4.66 4.52
N GLY A 128 19.63 -5.23 3.34
CA GLY A 128 19.80 -6.67 3.15
C GLY A 128 20.97 -7.25 3.93
N ALA A 129 22.11 -6.54 3.94
CA ALA A 129 23.27 -6.92 4.76
C ALA A 129 22.95 -6.92 6.27
N ASP A 130 22.19 -5.94 6.75
CA ASP A 130 21.76 -5.87 8.14
C ASP A 130 20.78 -7.00 8.50
N PHE A 131 19.78 -7.29 7.66
CA PHE A 131 18.88 -8.39 7.91
C PHE A 131 19.60 -9.74 7.89
N ALA A 132 20.51 -9.96 6.95
CA ALA A 132 21.34 -11.16 6.90
C ALA A 132 22.18 -11.33 8.18
N MET A 133 22.75 -10.24 8.69
CA MET A 133 23.49 -10.24 9.95
C MET A 133 22.59 -10.52 11.16
N ALA A 134 21.40 -9.93 11.22
CA ALA A 134 20.40 -10.22 12.26
C ALA A 134 20.00 -11.71 12.26
N ILE A 135 19.73 -12.29 11.09
CA ILE A 135 19.38 -13.71 10.91
C ILE A 135 20.56 -14.63 11.28
N ARG A 136 21.80 -14.21 11.01
CA ARG A 136 23.00 -14.97 11.38
C ARG A 136 23.20 -15.02 12.89
N LEU A 137 22.96 -13.90 13.57
CA LEU A 137 23.08 -13.80 15.04
C LEU A 137 21.92 -14.50 15.76
N ASP A 138 20.71 -14.39 15.20
CA ASP A 138 19.51 -15.09 15.68
C ASP A 138 18.74 -15.70 14.50
N PRO A 139 18.95 -17.00 14.23
CA PRO A 139 18.22 -17.73 13.21
C PRO A 139 16.69 -17.78 13.39
N HIS A 140 16.17 -17.43 14.57
CA HIS A 140 14.73 -17.42 14.86
C HIS A 140 14.14 -16.00 14.88
N ASN A 141 14.92 -14.99 14.46
CA ASN A 141 14.45 -13.62 14.36
C ASN A 141 13.44 -13.46 13.21
N ALA A 142 12.17 -13.76 13.49
CA ALA A 142 11.09 -13.69 12.51
C ALA A 142 10.91 -12.29 11.93
N ASP A 143 11.18 -11.23 12.68
CA ASP A 143 11.07 -9.85 12.21
C ASP A 143 12.14 -9.56 11.14
N ALA A 144 13.37 -10.02 11.34
CA ALA A 144 14.42 -9.90 10.32
C ALA A 144 14.12 -10.77 9.09
N LEU A 145 13.59 -11.98 9.30
CA LEU A 145 13.21 -12.90 8.22
C LEU A 145 12.09 -12.32 7.34
N VAL A 146 11.02 -11.78 7.94
CA VAL A 146 9.89 -11.22 7.17
C VAL A 146 10.28 -9.93 6.44
N ASN A 147 11.14 -9.09 7.03
CA ASN A 147 11.63 -7.88 6.38
C ASN A 147 12.62 -8.20 5.25
N MET A 148 13.50 -9.20 5.43
CA MET A 148 14.33 -9.72 4.35
C MET A 148 13.48 -10.29 3.22
N ALA A 149 12.42 -11.03 3.53
CA ALA A 149 11.51 -11.57 2.52
C ALA A 149 10.83 -10.46 1.71
N ALA A 150 10.38 -9.39 2.36
CA ALA A 150 9.80 -8.23 1.68
C ALA A 150 10.82 -7.54 0.77
N LEU A 151 12.07 -7.37 1.23
CA LEU A 151 13.15 -6.81 0.43
C LEU A 151 13.49 -7.68 -0.79
N LYS A 152 13.54 -9.00 -0.61
CA LYS A 152 13.74 -9.97 -1.70
C LYS A 152 12.61 -9.90 -2.73
N ALA A 153 11.36 -9.83 -2.31
CA ALA A 153 10.24 -9.66 -3.23
C ALA A 153 10.31 -8.33 -4.00
N ASP A 154 10.72 -7.25 -3.34
CA ASP A 154 10.91 -5.95 -3.98
C ASP A 154 12.02 -5.95 -5.04
N GLY A 155 13.08 -6.74 -4.82
CA GLY A 155 14.14 -7.03 -5.80
C GLY A 155 13.79 -8.08 -6.87
N GLY A 156 12.55 -8.60 -6.89
CA GLY A 156 12.12 -9.63 -7.85
C GLY A 156 12.60 -11.05 -7.50
N GLU A 157 13.27 -11.24 -6.36
CA GLU A 157 13.79 -12.52 -5.86
C GLU A 157 12.69 -13.31 -5.14
N TYR A 158 11.59 -13.56 -5.86
CA TYR A 158 10.33 -14.12 -5.34
C TYR A 158 10.49 -15.51 -4.72
N ALA A 159 11.35 -16.37 -5.27
CA ALA A 159 11.60 -17.70 -4.74
C ALA A 159 12.27 -17.65 -3.36
N GLU A 160 13.28 -16.79 -3.20
CA GLU A 160 13.94 -16.59 -1.91
C GLU A 160 12.99 -15.97 -0.87
N SER A 161 12.19 -14.98 -1.30
CA SER A 161 11.15 -14.39 -0.46
C SER A 161 10.20 -15.46 0.10
N LYS A 162 9.70 -16.37 -0.76
CA LYS A 162 8.82 -17.47 -0.35
C LYS A 162 9.45 -18.36 0.71
N VAL A 163 10.70 -18.78 0.53
CA VAL A 163 11.43 -19.63 1.50
C VAL A 163 11.54 -18.94 2.87
N LEU A 164 11.84 -17.63 2.88
CA LEU A 164 11.93 -16.86 4.11
C LEU A 164 10.56 -16.74 4.82
N LEU A 165 9.48 -16.49 4.07
CA LEU A 165 8.12 -16.44 4.62
C LEU A 165 7.68 -17.79 5.19
N GLU A 166 7.98 -18.89 4.50
CA GLU A 166 7.70 -20.25 5.00
C GLU A 166 8.44 -20.53 6.31
N ARG A 167 9.69 -20.06 6.44
CA ARG A 167 10.44 -20.15 7.70
C ARG A 167 9.80 -19.33 8.82
N VAL A 168 9.33 -18.11 8.55
CA VAL A 168 8.60 -17.31 9.55
C VAL A 168 7.34 -18.04 10.01
N LEU A 169 6.57 -18.58 9.08
CA LEU A 169 5.31 -19.27 9.38
C LEU A 169 5.51 -20.63 10.06
N ALA A 170 6.66 -21.28 9.88
CA ALA A 170 7.04 -22.45 10.67
C ALA A 170 7.33 -22.08 12.14
N LEU A 171 7.92 -20.91 12.40
CA LEU A 171 8.20 -20.40 13.75
C LEU A 171 6.96 -19.79 14.42
N ARG A 172 6.15 -19.08 13.64
CA ARG A 172 4.98 -18.32 14.08
C ARG A 172 3.84 -18.52 13.05
N PRO A 173 3.06 -19.61 13.15
CA PRO A 173 2.00 -19.93 12.18
C PRO A 173 0.93 -18.83 12.01
N ASN A 174 0.74 -18.00 13.03
CA ASN A 174 -0.23 -16.91 13.05
C ASN A 174 0.40 -15.54 12.82
N ASP A 175 1.64 -15.45 12.32
CA ASP A 175 2.28 -14.17 12.00
C ASP A 175 1.54 -13.47 10.86
N ALA A 176 0.80 -12.42 11.20
CA ALA A 176 -0.08 -11.74 10.27
C ALA A 176 0.67 -11.08 9.10
N LEU A 177 1.88 -10.54 9.36
CA LEU A 177 2.67 -9.89 8.33
C LEU A 177 3.24 -10.91 7.34
N ALA A 178 3.76 -12.03 7.83
CA ALA A 178 4.26 -13.09 6.97
C ALA A 178 3.13 -13.75 6.15
N ARG A 179 1.96 -13.97 6.75
CA ARG A 179 0.78 -14.45 6.00
C ARG A 179 0.36 -13.45 4.94
N HIS A 180 0.23 -12.17 5.28
CA HIS A 180 -0.12 -11.12 4.31
C HIS A 180 0.87 -11.08 3.12
N ASN A 181 2.17 -11.08 3.39
CA ASN A 181 3.20 -11.04 2.36
C ASN A 181 3.20 -12.32 1.49
N ARG A 182 2.95 -13.49 2.09
CA ARG A 182 2.78 -14.75 1.34
C ARG A 182 1.52 -14.73 0.49
N GLY A 183 0.43 -14.15 0.99
CA GLY A 183 -0.82 -13.95 0.26
C GLY A 183 -0.59 -13.08 -0.98
N TRP A 184 0.04 -11.91 -0.80
CA TRP A 184 0.41 -11.03 -1.91
C TRP A 184 1.29 -11.73 -2.95
N LEU A 185 2.32 -12.47 -2.50
CA LEU A 185 3.21 -13.22 -3.40
C LEU A 185 2.49 -14.34 -4.16
N SER A 186 1.59 -15.06 -3.49
CA SER A 186 0.80 -16.13 -4.11
C SER A 186 -0.15 -15.55 -5.15
N LEU A 187 -0.79 -14.41 -4.86
CA LEU A 187 -1.61 -13.68 -5.83
C LEU A 187 -0.78 -13.25 -7.05
N LEU A 188 0.40 -12.66 -6.82
CA LEU A 188 1.29 -12.21 -7.91
C LEU A 188 1.71 -13.38 -8.83
N GLN A 189 1.90 -14.57 -8.25
CA GLN A 189 2.26 -15.79 -8.96
C GLN A 189 1.05 -16.55 -9.56
N GLY A 190 -0.18 -16.06 -9.34
CA GLY A 190 -1.40 -16.67 -9.87
C GLY A 190 -2.02 -17.77 -9.00
N ASP A 191 -1.46 -18.11 -7.84
CA ASP A 191 -2.10 -18.98 -6.84
C ASP A 191 -3.14 -18.17 -6.04
N TYR A 192 -4.26 -17.88 -6.70
CA TYR A 192 -5.34 -17.07 -6.13
C TYR A 192 -6.06 -17.78 -4.99
N ALA A 193 -6.21 -19.09 -5.07
CA ALA A 193 -6.88 -19.87 -4.02
C ALA A 193 -6.18 -19.71 -2.66
N ARG A 194 -4.86 -19.85 -2.63
CA ARG A 194 -4.06 -19.58 -1.42
C ARG A 194 -3.92 -18.09 -1.15
N GLY A 195 -3.66 -17.32 -2.20
CA GLY A 195 -3.38 -15.90 -2.14
C GLY A 195 -4.46 -15.13 -1.39
N TRP A 196 -5.73 -15.34 -1.75
CA TRP A 196 -6.85 -14.67 -1.10
C TRP A 196 -7.06 -15.10 0.35
N GLN A 197 -6.84 -16.38 0.68
CA GLN A 197 -6.94 -16.87 2.06
C GLN A 197 -5.93 -16.19 2.98
N ASP A 198 -4.68 -16.06 2.52
CA ASP A 198 -3.62 -15.43 3.28
C ASP A 198 -3.72 -13.90 3.29
N TYR A 199 -4.27 -13.31 2.24
CA TYR A 199 -4.50 -11.87 2.14
C TYR A 199 -5.45 -11.34 3.24
N GLU A 200 -6.32 -12.19 3.79
CA GLU A 200 -7.16 -11.86 4.95
C GLU A 200 -6.36 -11.56 6.22
N ALA A 201 -5.08 -11.93 6.29
CA ALA A 201 -4.21 -11.60 7.42
C ALA A 201 -4.03 -10.09 7.62
N ARG A 202 -4.31 -9.26 6.59
CA ARG A 202 -4.36 -7.79 6.73
C ARG A 202 -5.31 -7.31 7.82
N LYS A 203 -6.35 -8.09 8.12
CA LYS A 203 -7.37 -7.80 9.14
C LYS A 203 -6.90 -8.14 10.57
N LEU A 204 -5.85 -8.94 10.69
CA LEU A 204 -5.39 -9.48 11.98
C LEU A 204 -4.36 -8.57 12.66
N ASP A 205 -3.54 -7.85 11.87
CA ASP A 205 -2.59 -6.88 12.39
C ASP A 205 -3.19 -5.46 12.43
N LYS A 206 -2.91 -4.73 13.53
CA LYS A 206 -3.43 -3.37 13.73
C LYS A 206 -2.89 -2.39 12.69
N GLN A 207 -1.60 -2.46 12.36
CA GLN A 207 -1.01 -1.52 11.40
C GLN A 207 -1.47 -1.83 9.98
N LEU A 208 -1.54 -3.11 9.59
CA LEU A 208 -2.09 -3.51 8.30
C LEU A 208 -3.56 -3.09 8.17
N SER A 209 -4.38 -3.32 9.20
CA SER A 209 -5.79 -2.93 9.19
C SER A 209 -5.99 -1.42 9.04
N LEU A 210 -5.18 -0.64 9.77
CA LEU A 210 -5.20 0.82 9.66
C LEU A 210 -4.74 1.30 8.28
N ARG A 211 -3.68 0.72 7.72
CA ARG A 211 -3.19 1.05 6.37
C ARG A 211 -4.19 0.68 5.28
N ALA A 212 -4.89 -0.43 5.44
CA ALA A 212 -5.97 -0.83 4.54
C ALA A 212 -7.22 0.05 4.69
N GLY A 213 -7.35 0.83 5.78
CA GLY A 213 -8.54 1.64 6.02
C GLY A 213 -9.77 0.81 6.38
N LEU A 214 -9.59 -0.36 7.00
CA LEU A 214 -10.68 -1.25 7.37
C LEU A 214 -11.61 -0.60 8.40
N GLN A 215 -12.90 -0.66 8.11
CA GLN A 215 -13.95 -0.22 9.02
C GLN A 215 -14.40 -1.36 9.93
N ARG A 216 -14.97 -0.99 11.09
CA ARG A 216 -15.45 -1.93 12.10
C ARG A 216 -16.95 -1.76 12.28
N PHE A 217 -17.66 -2.88 12.27
CA PHE A 217 -19.10 -2.96 12.47
C PHE A 217 -19.41 -3.99 13.57
N SER A 218 -20.58 -3.89 14.18
CA SER A 218 -21.03 -4.87 15.18
C SER A 218 -21.70 -6.09 14.54
N GLN A 219 -22.20 -5.93 13.32
CA GLN A 219 -22.76 -6.99 12.50
C GLN A 219 -21.67 -7.98 12.08
N PRO A 220 -22.01 -9.25 11.81
CA PRO A 220 -21.06 -10.23 11.34
C PRO A 220 -20.53 -9.93 9.92
N GLU A 221 -19.28 -10.30 9.68
CA GLU A 221 -18.69 -10.25 8.34
C GLU A 221 -19.19 -11.46 7.53
N TRP A 222 -19.72 -11.21 6.32
CA TRP A 222 -20.17 -12.26 5.39
C TRP A 222 -19.02 -13.22 5.05
N GLN A 223 -19.26 -14.52 5.15
CA GLN A 223 -18.27 -15.59 4.91
C GLN A 223 -18.51 -16.38 3.61
N GLY A 224 -19.50 -15.99 2.80
CA GLY A 224 -19.86 -16.67 1.55
C GLY A 224 -21.13 -17.51 1.65
N GLU A 225 -21.84 -17.44 2.79
CA GLU A 225 -23.17 -18.02 2.96
C GLU A 225 -24.23 -17.37 2.05
N ASP A 226 -25.40 -18.03 1.89
CA ASP A 226 -26.50 -17.54 1.08
C ASP A 226 -26.97 -16.13 1.49
N LEU A 227 -27.13 -15.26 0.49
CA LEU A 227 -27.49 -13.86 0.64
C LEU A 227 -28.97 -13.58 0.36
N SER A 228 -29.77 -14.61 0.05
CA SER A 228 -31.19 -14.47 -0.29
C SER A 228 -31.96 -13.70 0.79
N GLY A 229 -32.46 -12.51 0.45
CA GLY A 229 -33.21 -11.64 1.35
C GLY A 229 -32.38 -10.94 2.43
N LYS A 230 -31.05 -11.05 2.40
CA LYS A 230 -30.13 -10.36 3.30
C LYS A 230 -29.74 -9.00 2.75
N THR A 231 -29.52 -8.05 3.65
CA THR A 231 -28.90 -6.76 3.34
C THR A 231 -27.41 -6.82 3.64
N LEU A 232 -26.58 -6.71 2.60
CA LEU A 232 -25.12 -6.76 2.69
C LEU A 232 -24.53 -5.36 2.54
N LEU A 233 -23.78 -4.92 3.55
CA LEU A 233 -22.97 -3.71 3.47
C LEU A 233 -21.58 -4.05 2.93
N LEU A 234 -21.29 -3.62 1.71
CA LEU A 234 -19.92 -3.55 1.21
C LEU A 234 -19.28 -2.25 1.69
N HIS A 235 -18.03 -2.30 2.14
CA HIS A 235 -17.31 -1.08 2.56
C HIS A 235 -15.93 -1.02 1.92
N GLN A 236 -15.61 0.18 1.41
CA GLN A 236 -14.33 0.44 0.79
C GLN A 236 -13.20 0.27 1.81
N GLU A 237 -12.18 -0.45 1.36
CA GLU A 237 -10.83 -0.41 1.89
C GLU A 237 -9.88 -0.01 0.76
N GLN A 238 -8.66 0.40 1.11
CA GLN A 238 -7.61 0.75 0.17
C GLN A 238 -7.99 1.91 -0.77
N GLY A 239 -7.42 1.95 -1.98
CA GLY A 239 -7.53 3.05 -2.92
C GLY A 239 -8.77 3.00 -3.82
N LEU A 240 -8.93 4.04 -4.64
CA LEU A 240 -10.02 4.10 -5.63
C LEU A 240 -9.91 3.00 -6.68
N GLY A 241 -8.69 2.62 -7.09
CA GLY A 241 -8.45 1.56 -8.05
C GLY A 241 -8.92 0.20 -7.53
N ASP A 242 -8.65 -0.11 -6.26
CA ASP A 242 -9.12 -1.32 -5.59
C ASP A 242 -10.66 -1.37 -5.57
N ALA A 243 -11.29 -0.28 -5.16
CA ALA A 243 -12.75 -0.17 -5.16
C ALA A 243 -13.34 -0.35 -6.56
N ILE A 244 -12.81 0.34 -7.58
CA ILE A 244 -13.24 0.19 -8.98
C ILE A 244 -13.10 -1.26 -9.42
N GLN A 245 -11.97 -1.91 -9.13
CA GLN A 245 -11.77 -3.31 -9.48
C GLN A 245 -12.82 -4.20 -8.84
N MET A 246 -13.17 -3.97 -7.57
CA MET A 246 -14.11 -4.80 -6.82
C MET A 246 -15.59 -4.55 -7.14
N LEU A 247 -15.96 -3.40 -7.72
CA LEU A 247 -17.34 -3.15 -8.18
C LEU A 247 -17.84 -4.21 -9.18
N ARG A 248 -16.94 -4.95 -9.84
CA ARG A 248 -17.27 -6.06 -10.75
C ARG A 248 -18.13 -7.17 -10.14
N TYR A 249 -18.09 -7.33 -8.83
CA TYR A 249 -18.85 -8.38 -8.15
C TYR A 249 -20.30 -7.99 -7.86
N LEU A 250 -20.66 -6.70 -7.99
CA LEU A 250 -22.00 -6.21 -7.66
C LEU A 250 -23.12 -6.96 -8.40
N PRO A 251 -23.05 -7.20 -9.73
CA PRO A 251 -24.10 -7.91 -10.44
C PRO A 251 -24.31 -9.34 -9.92
N GLN A 252 -23.23 -10.03 -9.54
CA GLN A 252 -23.31 -11.40 -9.01
C GLN A 252 -23.94 -11.42 -7.62
N LEU A 253 -23.60 -10.47 -6.75
CA LEU A 253 -24.21 -10.36 -5.42
C LEU A 253 -25.72 -10.07 -5.51
N GLN A 254 -26.12 -9.19 -6.42
CA GLN A 254 -27.55 -8.92 -6.67
C GLN A 254 -28.27 -10.13 -7.24
N ALA A 255 -27.63 -10.90 -8.14
CA ALA A 255 -28.18 -12.14 -8.68
C ALA A 255 -28.36 -13.24 -7.61
N GLN A 256 -27.58 -13.21 -6.53
CA GLN A 256 -27.78 -14.06 -5.34
C GLN A 256 -28.91 -13.56 -4.42
N GLY A 257 -29.63 -12.49 -4.79
CA GLY A 257 -30.76 -11.98 -4.00
C GLY A 257 -30.37 -11.08 -2.82
N ALA A 258 -29.11 -10.63 -2.73
CA ALA A 258 -28.71 -9.65 -1.73
C ALA A 258 -29.27 -8.26 -2.07
N ARG A 259 -29.76 -7.56 -1.04
CA ARG A 259 -29.88 -6.10 -1.07
C ARG A 259 -28.52 -5.51 -0.73
N VAL A 260 -27.85 -4.90 -1.71
CA VAL A 260 -26.49 -4.36 -1.51
C VAL A 260 -26.54 -2.89 -1.10
N LEU A 261 -25.88 -2.57 0.01
CA LEU A 261 -25.50 -1.21 0.38
C LEU A 261 -23.99 -1.11 0.17
N ILE A 262 -23.48 0.03 -0.27
CA ILE A 262 -22.04 0.22 -0.43
C ILE A 262 -21.58 1.53 0.18
N LEU A 263 -20.57 1.48 1.05
CA LEU A 263 -19.91 2.64 1.64
C LEU A 263 -18.60 2.93 0.90
N LEU A 264 -18.56 4.02 0.13
CA LEU A 264 -17.44 4.37 -0.77
C LEU A 264 -16.94 5.79 -0.56
N ASN A 265 -15.79 6.07 -1.16
CA ASN A 265 -15.34 7.43 -1.43
C ASN A 265 -16.33 8.16 -2.35
N ALA A 266 -16.63 9.43 -2.04
CA ALA A 266 -17.56 10.27 -2.79
C ALA A 266 -17.27 10.34 -4.30
N ALA A 267 -15.99 10.28 -4.70
CA ALA A 267 -15.59 10.34 -6.11
C ALA A 267 -16.11 9.15 -6.95
N LEU A 268 -16.50 8.03 -6.31
CA LEU A 268 -17.00 6.82 -6.98
C LEU A 268 -18.52 6.70 -6.97
N VAL A 269 -19.23 7.59 -6.25
CA VAL A 269 -20.68 7.50 -6.06
C VAL A 269 -21.46 7.45 -7.38
N PRO A 270 -21.17 8.30 -8.38
CA PRO A 270 -21.93 8.26 -9.63
C PRO A 270 -21.72 6.96 -10.42
N LEU A 271 -20.51 6.39 -10.40
CA LEU A 271 -20.19 5.11 -11.06
C LEU A 271 -20.86 3.93 -10.36
N ALA A 272 -20.74 3.85 -9.03
CA ALA A 272 -21.30 2.74 -8.27
C ALA A 272 -22.83 2.72 -8.30
N SER A 273 -23.48 3.90 -8.32
CA SER A 273 -24.94 4.01 -8.39
C SER A 273 -25.51 3.38 -9.66
N GLN A 274 -24.81 3.45 -10.79
CA GLN A 274 -25.24 2.84 -12.05
C GLN A 274 -25.28 1.31 -11.99
N LEU A 275 -24.44 0.70 -11.15
CA LEU A 275 -24.41 -0.75 -10.95
C LEU A 275 -25.40 -1.25 -9.90
N LEU A 276 -26.11 -0.35 -9.23
CA LEU A 276 -26.96 -0.67 -8.08
C LEU A 276 -28.41 -0.22 -8.30
N PRO A 277 -29.15 -0.78 -9.29
CA PRO A 277 -30.55 -0.41 -9.53
C PRO A 277 -31.46 -0.59 -8.31
N SER A 278 -31.14 -1.53 -7.41
CA SER A 278 -31.87 -1.82 -6.17
C SER A 278 -31.07 -1.53 -4.89
N GLY A 279 -29.85 -1.01 -5.03
CA GLY A 279 -28.93 -0.74 -3.93
C GLY A 279 -28.85 0.73 -3.56
N GLN A 280 -28.01 1.06 -2.58
CA GLN A 280 -27.74 2.43 -2.17
C GLN A 280 -26.25 2.63 -1.93
N VAL A 281 -25.73 3.77 -2.35
CA VAL A 281 -24.35 4.18 -2.11
C VAL A 281 -24.33 5.22 -1.00
N PHE A 282 -23.42 5.03 -0.05
CA PHE A 282 -23.16 5.91 1.06
C PHE A 282 -21.72 6.39 1.04
N THR A 283 -21.48 7.52 1.69
CA THR A 283 -20.16 8.10 1.91
C THR A 283 -19.83 8.19 3.40
N GLN A 284 -18.55 8.38 3.70
CA GLN A 284 -18.08 8.43 5.09
C GLN A 284 -18.79 9.54 5.87
N GLY A 285 -19.37 9.19 7.02
CA GLY A 285 -20.07 10.12 7.92
C GLY A 285 -21.59 10.10 7.77
N GLU A 286 -22.13 9.46 6.74
CA GLU A 286 -23.56 9.26 6.60
C GLU A 286 -24.08 8.16 7.53
N ALA A 287 -25.33 8.30 7.98
CA ALA A 287 -26.01 7.28 8.76
C ALA A 287 -26.40 6.11 7.84
N LEU A 288 -25.85 4.94 8.12
CA LEU A 288 -26.17 3.72 7.39
C LEU A 288 -27.53 3.16 7.86
N PRO A 289 -28.40 2.71 6.95
CA PRO A 289 -29.60 1.97 7.33
C PRO A 289 -29.22 0.59 7.89
N HIS A 290 -30.20 -0.15 8.40
CA HIS A 290 -29.98 -1.51 8.89
C HIS A 290 -29.39 -2.41 7.78
N PHE A 291 -28.40 -3.22 8.16
CA PHE A 291 -27.84 -4.29 7.34
C PHE A 291 -27.59 -5.52 8.21
N ASP A 292 -27.63 -6.70 7.59
CA ASP A 292 -27.48 -7.99 8.28
C ASP A 292 -26.02 -8.43 8.36
N LEU A 293 -25.27 -8.18 7.29
CA LEU A 293 -23.91 -8.63 7.07
C LEU A 293 -23.05 -7.51 6.49
N HIS A 294 -21.74 -7.54 6.71
CA HIS A 294 -20.82 -6.64 6.02
C HIS A 294 -19.66 -7.38 5.34
N CYS A 295 -19.05 -6.79 4.32
CA CYS A 295 -17.87 -7.34 3.66
C CYS A 295 -16.91 -6.23 3.21
N PRO A 296 -15.62 -6.26 3.60
CA PRO A 296 -14.60 -5.43 2.97
C PRO A 296 -14.53 -5.76 1.48
N VAL A 297 -14.44 -4.76 0.61
CA VAL A 297 -14.43 -5.02 -0.84
C VAL A 297 -13.29 -5.94 -1.29
N MET A 298 -12.11 -5.91 -0.64
CA MET A 298 -11.00 -6.80 -1.00
C MET A 298 -11.10 -8.21 -0.40
N SER A 299 -12.13 -8.49 0.39
CA SER A 299 -12.47 -9.87 0.79
C SER A 299 -13.39 -10.56 -0.23
N LEU A 300 -14.02 -9.80 -1.15
CA LEU A 300 -14.93 -10.37 -2.15
C LEU A 300 -14.30 -11.48 -3.00
N PRO A 301 -13.05 -11.36 -3.50
CA PRO A 301 -12.45 -12.43 -4.28
C PRO A 301 -12.32 -13.75 -3.50
N LEU A 302 -12.08 -13.70 -2.19
CA LEU A 302 -12.08 -14.91 -1.36
C LEU A 302 -13.48 -15.50 -1.22
N ARG A 303 -14.48 -14.65 -0.92
CA ARG A 303 -15.88 -15.07 -0.71
C ARG A 303 -16.51 -15.65 -1.97
N MET A 304 -16.08 -15.16 -3.12
CA MET A 304 -16.55 -15.58 -4.45
C MET A 304 -15.69 -16.69 -5.06
N ALA A 305 -14.69 -17.21 -4.32
CA ALA A 305 -13.75 -18.22 -4.80
C ALA A 305 -13.09 -17.86 -6.15
N THR A 306 -12.67 -16.60 -6.28
CA THR A 306 -12.05 -16.08 -7.50
C THR A 306 -10.68 -16.72 -7.72
N THR A 307 -10.49 -17.27 -8.91
CA THR A 307 -9.27 -17.81 -9.50
C THR A 307 -8.92 -17.02 -10.75
N LEU A 308 -7.77 -17.28 -11.38
CA LEU A 308 -7.42 -16.63 -12.65
C LEU A 308 -8.42 -16.95 -13.77
N ASP A 309 -9.05 -18.12 -13.74
CA ASP A 309 -9.91 -18.60 -14.82
C ASP A 309 -11.36 -18.13 -14.73
N ASN A 310 -11.78 -17.58 -13.57
CA ASN A 310 -13.17 -17.21 -13.32
C ASN A 310 -13.37 -15.74 -12.90
N ILE A 311 -12.38 -14.88 -13.17
CA ILE A 311 -12.49 -13.45 -12.86
C ILE A 311 -13.71 -12.86 -13.57
N PRO A 312 -14.68 -12.27 -12.84
CA PRO A 312 -15.89 -11.78 -13.48
C PRO A 312 -15.65 -10.50 -14.27
N ALA A 313 -16.43 -10.36 -15.34
CA ALA A 313 -16.57 -9.15 -16.15
C ALA A 313 -15.25 -8.55 -16.67
N ALA A 314 -14.31 -9.39 -17.13
CA ALA A 314 -13.03 -8.94 -17.67
C ALA A 314 -13.16 -8.00 -18.89
N GLN A 315 -14.28 -8.05 -19.63
CA GLN A 315 -14.52 -7.21 -20.81
C GLN A 315 -14.92 -5.76 -20.48
N GLY A 316 -15.35 -5.50 -19.24
CA GLY A 316 -15.91 -4.20 -18.82
C GLY A 316 -17.21 -4.39 -18.05
N TYR A 317 -17.46 -3.50 -17.10
CA TYR A 317 -18.61 -3.52 -16.20
C TYR A 317 -19.03 -2.12 -15.72
N LEU A 318 -18.38 -1.05 -16.17
CA LEU A 318 -18.82 0.32 -15.92
C LEU A 318 -19.29 0.97 -17.21
N ALA A 319 -20.19 1.93 -17.08
CA ALA A 319 -20.68 2.76 -18.17
C ALA A 319 -20.50 4.25 -17.82
N VAL A 320 -20.56 5.08 -18.85
CA VAL A 320 -20.60 6.54 -18.71
C VAL A 320 -22.03 6.97 -19.02
N ASP A 321 -22.60 7.83 -18.19
CA ASP A 321 -23.93 8.38 -18.45
C ASP A 321 -23.93 9.33 -19.66
N ASP A 322 -25.07 9.43 -20.32
CA ASP A 322 -25.22 10.18 -21.57
C ASP A 322 -24.89 11.68 -21.41
N ALA A 323 -25.19 12.27 -20.25
CA ALA A 323 -24.93 13.68 -19.99
C ALA A 323 -23.42 13.96 -19.93
N CYS A 324 -22.67 13.09 -19.24
CA CYS A 324 -21.23 13.16 -19.15
C CYS A 324 -20.57 12.91 -20.52
N GLN A 325 -21.08 11.95 -21.30
CA GLN A 325 -20.59 11.71 -22.68
C GLN A 325 -20.78 12.96 -23.57
N GLN A 326 -21.98 13.56 -23.54
CA GLN A 326 -22.28 14.77 -24.33
C GLN A 326 -21.45 15.96 -23.91
N HIS A 327 -21.24 16.13 -22.59
CA HIS A 327 -20.38 17.20 -22.06
C HIS A 327 -18.96 17.11 -22.63
N TRP A 328 -18.34 15.93 -22.58
CA TRP A 328 -16.99 15.73 -23.09
C TRP A 328 -16.91 15.80 -24.61
N ALA A 329 -17.89 15.26 -25.33
CA ALA A 329 -17.96 15.40 -26.79
C ALA A 329 -18.02 16.88 -27.21
N GLY A 330 -18.78 17.71 -26.48
CA GLY A 330 -18.83 19.15 -26.71
C GLY A 330 -17.51 19.88 -26.39
N LEU A 331 -16.82 19.50 -25.31
CA LEU A 331 -15.54 20.10 -24.92
C LEU A 331 -14.40 19.76 -25.88
N LEU A 332 -14.31 18.50 -26.31
CA LEU A 332 -13.21 18.05 -27.18
C LEU A 332 -13.50 18.35 -28.66
N GLY A 333 -14.77 18.49 -29.04
CA GLY A 333 -15.19 18.73 -30.41
C GLY A 333 -14.86 17.57 -31.35
N GLU A 334 -14.86 17.87 -32.65
CA GLU A 334 -14.59 16.88 -33.70
C GLU A 334 -13.19 16.28 -33.57
N LYS A 335 -13.11 14.95 -33.58
CA LYS A 335 -11.86 14.21 -33.53
C LYS A 335 -11.15 14.28 -34.87
N LYS A 336 -9.94 14.86 -34.89
CA LYS A 336 -9.10 15.01 -36.09
C LYS A 336 -7.87 14.10 -36.10
N ARG A 337 -7.50 13.57 -34.94
CA ARG A 337 -6.28 12.78 -34.66
C ARG A 337 -6.61 11.66 -33.69
N LEU A 338 -5.70 10.72 -33.51
CA LEU A 338 -5.81 9.72 -32.45
C LEU A 338 -5.79 10.42 -31.09
N ARG A 339 -6.82 10.24 -30.26
CA ARG A 339 -6.87 10.84 -28.92
C ARG A 339 -6.28 9.87 -27.91
N VAL A 340 -5.18 10.25 -27.28
CA VAL A 340 -4.51 9.40 -26.29
C VAL A 340 -4.52 10.08 -24.93
N GLY A 341 -5.09 9.39 -23.94
CA GLY A 341 -5.09 9.85 -22.56
C GLY A 341 -3.85 9.38 -21.81
N LEU A 342 -3.28 10.24 -20.97
CA LEU A 342 -2.08 9.92 -20.20
C LEU A 342 -2.28 10.17 -18.71
N ALA A 343 -1.98 9.17 -17.88
CA ALA A 343 -1.90 9.29 -16.41
C ALA A 343 -0.60 8.65 -15.91
N TRP A 344 0.37 9.49 -15.54
CA TRP A 344 1.77 9.08 -15.34
C TRP A 344 2.21 9.03 -13.89
N SER A 345 1.40 9.54 -12.97
CA SER A 345 1.74 9.49 -11.55
C SER A 345 0.54 9.21 -10.66
N GLY A 346 0.76 8.36 -9.66
CA GLY A 346 -0.20 8.10 -8.61
C GLY A 346 -0.19 9.17 -7.52
N SER A 347 -0.93 8.91 -6.43
CA SER A 347 -0.89 9.75 -5.24
C SER A 347 0.49 9.73 -4.60
N ALA A 348 1.05 10.91 -4.32
CA ALA A 348 2.31 11.07 -3.58
C ALA A 348 2.25 10.50 -2.15
N LYS A 349 1.05 10.22 -1.62
CA LYS A 349 0.85 9.57 -0.31
C LYS A 349 1.00 8.04 -0.36
N HIS A 350 1.10 7.46 -1.56
CA HIS A 350 1.22 6.01 -1.72
C HIS A 350 2.64 5.55 -1.35
N LEU A 351 2.75 4.47 -0.55
CA LEU A 351 4.04 3.99 -0.03
C LEU A 351 5.05 3.65 -1.14
N ASN A 352 4.58 3.06 -2.24
CA ASN A 352 5.42 2.69 -3.38
C ASN A 352 5.43 3.72 -4.52
N ASP A 353 5.00 4.95 -4.28
CA ASP A 353 4.82 5.96 -5.34
C ASP A 353 6.08 6.20 -6.17
N ARG A 354 7.24 6.32 -5.52
CA ARG A 354 8.53 6.62 -6.18
C ARG A 354 8.93 5.59 -7.22
N LYS A 355 8.52 4.33 -7.06
CA LYS A 355 8.89 3.24 -7.97
C LYS A 355 7.90 3.09 -9.13
N ARG A 356 6.65 3.53 -8.96
CA ARG A 356 5.56 3.32 -9.93
C ARG A 356 5.14 4.56 -10.71
N SER A 357 5.60 5.75 -10.32
CA SER A 357 5.25 7.02 -10.95
C SER A 357 6.40 7.55 -11.80
N LEU A 358 6.07 8.18 -12.91
CA LEU A 358 7.00 8.91 -13.79
C LEU A 358 6.94 10.41 -13.50
N THR A 359 7.91 11.16 -14.01
CA THR A 359 7.84 12.62 -14.12
C THR A 359 7.40 13.01 -15.53
N LEU A 360 6.78 14.17 -15.70
CA LEU A 360 6.43 14.67 -17.04
C LEU A 360 7.66 14.83 -17.94
N ALA A 361 8.81 15.20 -17.38
CA ALA A 361 10.07 15.29 -18.11
C ALA A 361 10.50 13.94 -18.72
N ALA A 362 10.31 12.82 -18.01
CA ALA A 362 10.61 11.50 -18.51
C ALA A 362 9.74 11.10 -19.72
N LEU A 363 8.56 11.70 -19.86
CA LEU A 363 7.61 11.45 -20.95
C LEU A 363 7.92 12.23 -22.23
N SER A 364 8.93 13.11 -22.23
CA SER A 364 9.27 13.95 -23.39
C SER A 364 9.49 13.12 -24.67
N GLY A 365 10.19 11.98 -24.57
CA GLY A 365 10.41 11.06 -25.70
C GLY A 365 9.14 10.43 -26.28
N LEU A 366 8.05 10.38 -25.50
CA LEU A 366 6.74 9.89 -25.95
C LEU A 366 5.87 11.03 -26.52
N LEU A 367 5.91 12.22 -25.90
CA LEU A 367 5.06 13.35 -26.25
C LEU A 367 5.58 14.15 -27.46
N GLN A 368 6.89 14.25 -27.61
CA GLN A 368 7.52 15.21 -28.51
C GLN A 368 8.09 14.67 -29.84
N PRO A 369 8.09 13.38 -30.21
CA PRO A 369 8.62 13.01 -31.52
C PRO A 369 7.73 13.57 -32.64
N ASP A 370 8.34 14.16 -33.67
CA ASP A 370 7.67 14.90 -34.76
C ASP A 370 6.51 14.13 -35.40
N LEU A 371 6.64 12.81 -35.49
CA LEU A 371 5.62 11.91 -36.03
C LEU A 371 4.37 11.85 -35.15
N LEU A 372 4.53 11.70 -33.83
CA LEU A 372 3.40 11.59 -32.90
C LEU A 372 2.72 12.95 -32.67
N GLN A 373 3.46 14.06 -32.75
CA GLN A 373 2.86 15.40 -32.62
C GLN A 373 1.80 15.69 -33.71
N GLN A 374 1.98 15.11 -34.91
CA GLN A 374 1.04 15.31 -36.02
C GLN A 374 -0.12 14.30 -36.02
N ALA A 375 0.10 13.10 -35.45
CA ALA A 375 -0.87 12.02 -35.49
C ALA A 375 -1.69 11.84 -34.20
N VAL A 376 -1.19 12.35 -33.05
CA VAL A 376 -1.80 12.17 -31.73
C VAL A 376 -2.22 13.51 -31.12
N GLU A 377 -3.39 13.51 -30.49
CA GLU A 377 -3.86 14.55 -29.58
C GLU A 377 -3.76 14.00 -28.14
N TRP A 378 -2.85 14.57 -27.34
CA TRP A 378 -2.58 14.11 -25.99
C TRP A 378 -3.50 14.78 -24.97
N HIS A 379 -4.22 13.99 -24.18
CA HIS A 379 -5.10 14.47 -23.11
C HIS A 379 -4.58 14.01 -21.75
N SER A 380 -4.42 14.94 -20.82
CA SER A 380 -4.06 14.59 -19.45
C SER A 380 -5.27 14.00 -18.73
N LEU A 381 -5.08 12.80 -18.15
CA LEU A 381 -6.00 12.17 -17.20
C LEU A 381 -5.54 12.40 -15.75
N GLN A 382 -4.53 13.25 -15.55
CA GLN A 382 -3.96 13.55 -14.25
C GLN A 382 -4.79 14.63 -13.54
N ARG A 383 -5.26 14.34 -12.31
CA ARG A 383 -6.02 15.30 -11.49
C ARG A 383 -5.13 16.19 -10.63
N GLU A 384 -4.02 15.64 -10.14
CA GLU A 384 -3.08 16.31 -9.25
C GLU A 384 -1.69 16.25 -9.88
N TYR A 385 -1.07 17.42 -10.05
CA TYR A 385 0.25 17.57 -10.67
C TYR A 385 1.34 17.81 -9.64
N ARG A 386 2.54 17.34 -9.97
CA ARG A 386 3.77 17.61 -9.20
C ARG A 386 4.57 18.75 -9.84
N GLU A 387 4.44 18.84 -11.15
CA GLU A 387 5.05 19.82 -12.03
C GLU A 387 4.35 21.17 -11.94
N ASP A 388 5.06 22.25 -12.29
CA ASP A 388 4.46 23.57 -12.37
C ASP A 388 3.63 23.77 -13.65
N ALA A 389 2.88 24.88 -13.73
CA ALA A 389 2.02 25.15 -14.88
C ALA A 389 2.80 25.38 -16.20
N GLY A 390 4.04 25.89 -16.11
CA GLY A 390 4.91 26.12 -17.26
C GLY A 390 5.43 24.81 -17.84
N GLU A 391 5.89 23.88 -16.99
CA GLU A 391 6.29 22.53 -17.39
C GLU A 391 5.16 21.79 -18.10
N ARG A 392 3.93 21.89 -17.57
CA ARG A 392 2.74 21.29 -18.21
C ARG A 392 2.45 21.89 -19.56
N ALA A 393 2.42 23.22 -19.66
CA ALA A 393 2.18 23.90 -20.93
C ALA A 393 3.24 23.55 -21.99
N ALA A 394 4.51 23.44 -21.58
CA ALA A 394 5.62 23.09 -22.47
C ALA A 394 5.56 21.64 -23.01
N SER A 395 4.87 20.74 -22.31
CA SER A 395 4.73 19.34 -22.75
C SER A 395 3.79 19.16 -23.94
N GLY A 396 2.91 20.13 -24.22
CA GLY A 396 1.90 20.05 -25.27
C GLY A 396 0.70 19.15 -24.95
N ILE A 397 0.65 18.54 -23.75
CA ILE A 397 -0.53 17.79 -23.29
C ILE A 397 -1.68 18.73 -22.93
N ILE A 398 -2.89 18.39 -23.34
CA ILE A 398 -4.10 19.16 -23.01
C ILE A 398 -4.50 18.83 -21.58
N ASP A 399 -4.46 19.82 -20.70
CA ASP A 399 -4.81 19.70 -19.28
C ASP A 399 -6.34 19.75 -19.07
N HIS A 400 -6.87 18.76 -18.36
CA HIS A 400 -8.30 18.61 -18.03
C HIS A 400 -8.57 18.61 -16.52
N ALA A 401 -7.58 18.88 -15.68
CA ALA A 401 -7.71 18.67 -14.23
C ALA A 401 -8.85 19.48 -13.60
N ALA A 402 -9.18 20.65 -14.16
CA ALA A 402 -10.28 21.49 -13.69
C ALA A 402 -11.67 20.86 -13.90
N GLN A 403 -11.80 19.90 -14.82
CA GLN A 403 -13.05 19.21 -15.15
C GLN A 403 -13.15 17.83 -14.46
N LEU A 404 -12.07 17.32 -13.85
CA LEU A 404 -11.99 15.96 -13.28
C LEU A 404 -12.32 15.94 -11.78
N HIS A 405 -13.57 16.22 -11.41
CA HIS A 405 -14.01 16.26 -10.01
C HIS A 405 -14.33 14.86 -9.44
N THR A 406 -14.97 14.02 -10.25
CA THR A 406 -15.40 12.66 -9.93
C THR A 406 -14.77 11.65 -10.88
N MET A 407 -14.87 10.36 -10.53
CA MET A 407 -14.43 9.29 -11.44
C MET A 407 -15.40 9.14 -12.63
N GLN A 408 -16.62 9.67 -12.56
CA GLN A 408 -17.52 9.76 -13.71
C GLN A 408 -17.00 10.77 -14.74
N ASP A 409 -16.49 11.92 -14.30
CA ASP A 409 -15.90 12.91 -15.20
C ASP A 409 -14.67 12.32 -15.91
N THR A 410 -13.84 11.58 -15.16
CA THR A 410 -12.70 10.86 -15.72
C THR A 410 -13.15 9.78 -16.70
N ALA A 411 -14.23 9.06 -16.39
CA ALA A 411 -14.79 8.03 -17.27
C ALA A 411 -15.32 8.64 -18.58
N GLY A 412 -15.97 9.80 -18.47
CA GLY A 412 -16.45 10.58 -19.60
C GLY A 412 -15.32 11.01 -20.53
N LEU A 413 -14.22 11.53 -19.99
CA LEU A 413 -13.04 11.85 -20.79
C LEU A 413 -12.49 10.57 -21.45
N ILE A 414 -12.30 9.49 -20.68
CA ILE A 414 -11.83 8.19 -21.20
C ILE A 414 -12.70 7.68 -22.35
N SER A 415 -14.01 7.88 -22.29
CA SER A 415 -14.92 7.44 -23.36
C SER A 415 -14.60 8.07 -24.72
N GLN A 416 -14.13 9.32 -24.73
CA GLN A 416 -13.80 10.09 -25.94
C GLN A 416 -12.39 9.84 -26.49
N LEU A 417 -11.55 9.10 -25.78
CA LEU A 417 -10.20 8.76 -26.21
C LEU A 417 -10.22 7.57 -27.17
N ASP A 418 -9.10 7.19 -27.75
CA ASP A 418 -8.93 5.92 -28.46
C ASP A 418 -8.14 4.93 -27.61
N LEU A 419 -7.18 5.46 -26.86
CA LEU A 419 -6.25 4.72 -26.04
C LEU A 419 -6.00 5.46 -24.73
N VAL A 420 -5.88 4.71 -23.64
CA VAL A 420 -5.38 5.22 -22.35
C VAL A 420 -4.00 4.63 -22.07
N ILE A 421 -2.99 5.47 -21.89
CA ILE A 421 -1.68 5.06 -21.39
C ILE A 421 -1.61 5.49 -19.92
N SER A 422 -1.31 4.56 -19.02
CA SER A 422 -1.23 4.89 -17.60
C SER A 422 -0.17 4.07 -16.89
N VAL A 423 0.45 4.63 -15.85
CA VAL A 423 1.06 3.80 -14.81
C VAL A 423 -0.04 3.14 -13.98
N ASP A 424 0.31 2.14 -13.15
CA ASP A 424 -0.67 1.55 -12.22
C ASP A 424 -1.31 2.66 -11.36
N THR A 425 -2.56 3.03 -11.64
CA THR A 425 -3.37 4.05 -10.95
C THR A 425 -4.85 3.71 -11.06
N SER A 426 -5.71 4.47 -10.36
CA SER A 426 -7.17 4.34 -10.54
C SER A 426 -7.66 4.64 -11.95
N VAL A 427 -6.91 5.41 -12.75
CA VAL A 427 -7.22 5.68 -14.16
C VAL A 427 -7.09 4.40 -14.99
N ALA A 428 -6.04 3.61 -14.77
CA ALA A 428 -5.88 2.31 -15.43
C ALA A 428 -7.08 1.40 -15.11
N HIS A 429 -7.41 1.24 -13.84
CA HIS A 429 -8.56 0.44 -13.41
C HIS A 429 -9.88 0.91 -14.01
N LEU A 430 -10.09 2.23 -14.10
CA LEU A 430 -11.28 2.81 -14.71
C LEU A 430 -11.34 2.53 -16.21
N ALA A 431 -10.24 2.72 -16.94
CA ALA A 431 -10.16 2.42 -18.36
C ALA A 431 -10.48 0.94 -18.65
N GLY A 432 -9.88 0.01 -17.89
CA GLY A 432 -10.18 -1.41 -18.01
C GLY A 432 -11.62 -1.76 -17.64
N ALA A 433 -12.18 -1.11 -16.61
CA ALA A 433 -13.57 -1.31 -16.21
C ALA A 433 -14.58 -0.80 -17.25
N LEU A 434 -14.20 0.19 -18.07
CA LEU A 434 -14.97 0.68 -19.22
C LEU A 434 -14.76 -0.16 -20.49
N GLY A 435 -13.88 -1.17 -20.46
CA GLY A 435 -13.47 -1.92 -21.66
C GLY A 435 -12.66 -1.09 -22.65
N LYS A 436 -12.08 0.05 -22.22
CA LYS A 436 -11.28 0.92 -23.08
C LYS A 436 -9.92 0.29 -23.35
N PRO A 437 -9.40 0.33 -24.60
CA PRO A 437 -8.01 0.00 -24.86
C PRO A 437 -7.08 0.77 -23.91
N CYS A 438 -6.24 0.04 -23.18
CA CYS A 438 -5.35 0.65 -22.20
C CYS A 438 -3.96 -0.01 -22.19
N TRP A 439 -2.92 0.81 -22.26
CA TRP A 439 -1.53 0.39 -22.13
C TRP A 439 -1.03 0.76 -20.74
N LEU A 440 -0.73 -0.27 -19.94
CA LEU A 440 -0.33 -0.12 -18.56
C LEU A 440 1.19 -0.22 -18.43
N LEU A 441 1.80 0.84 -17.92
CA LEU A 441 3.24 0.93 -17.64
C LEU A 441 3.49 0.45 -16.21
N LEU A 442 4.26 -0.63 -16.07
CA LEU A 442 4.48 -1.32 -14.82
C LEU A 442 5.92 -1.18 -14.33
N PRO A 443 6.12 -0.92 -13.02
CA PRO A 443 7.44 -0.96 -12.44
C PRO A 443 7.99 -2.39 -12.43
N PHE A 444 9.28 -2.53 -12.16
CA PHE A 444 9.97 -3.82 -12.11
C PHE A 444 9.28 -4.84 -11.18
N ASN A 445 8.89 -4.40 -9.98
CA ASN A 445 8.05 -5.19 -9.06
C ASN A 445 6.59 -4.68 -9.11
N PRO A 446 5.71 -5.30 -9.93
CA PRO A 446 4.34 -4.84 -10.12
C PRO A 446 3.42 -5.26 -8.96
N ASP A 447 2.25 -4.63 -8.86
CA ASP A 447 1.17 -5.14 -8.00
C ASP A 447 0.70 -6.53 -8.46
N PHE A 448 0.20 -7.34 -7.52
CA PHE A 448 -0.18 -8.73 -7.75
C PHE A 448 -1.19 -8.90 -8.90
N ARG A 449 -2.03 -7.89 -9.13
CA ARG A 449 -3.09 -7.92 -10.15
C ARG A 449 -2.55 -8.09 -11.56
N TRP A 450 -1.34 -7.61 -11.79
CA TRP A 450 -0.75 -7.60 -13.11
C TRP A 450 0.09 -8.86 -13.38
N GLY A 451 0.32 -9.70 -12.37
CA GLY A 451 1.09 -10.93 -12.49
C GLY A 451 2.55 -10.71 -12.94
N LEU A 452 3.21 -11.82 -13.28
CA LEU A 452 4.60 -11.85 -13.75
C LEU A 452 4.69 -12.39 -15.18
N GLY A 453 5.55 -11.79 -16.00
CA GLY A 453 5.94 -12.37 -17.30
C GLY A 453 4.88 -12.39 -18.40
N ARG A 454 3.80 -11.61 -18.28
CA ARG A 454 2.72 -11.51 -19.28
C ARG A 454 2.50 -10.09 -19.77
N SER A 455 2.04 -9.95 -21.01
CA SER A 455 1.74 -8.65 -21.65
C SER A 455 0.24 -8.34 -21.71
N ASP A 456 -0.61 -9.20 -21.18
CA ASP A 456 -2.07 -9.05 -21.08
C ASP A 456 -2.52 -9.04 -19.61
N SER A 457 -3.74 -8.59 -19.34
CA SER A 457 -4.31 -8.56 -17.98
C SER A 457 -5.42 -9.58 -17.80
N PRO A 458 -5.35 -10.45 -16.77
CA PRO A 458 -6.45 -11.36 -16.45
C PRO A 458 -7.68 -10.61 -15.90
N TRP A 459 -7.50 -9.39 -15.37
CA TRP A 459 -8.58 -8.60 -14.80
C TRP A 459 -9.31 -7.71 -15.79
N TYR A 460 -8.67 -7.36 -16.90
CA TYR A 460 -9.15 -6.40 -17.89
C TYR A 460 -8.69 -6.81 -19.30
N ALA A 461 -9.59 -7.36 -20.11
CA ALA A 461 -9.28 -7.90 -21.43
C ALA A 461 -8.80 -6.83 -22.43
N SER A 462 -9.16 -5.57 -22.22
CA SER A 462 -8.76 -4.44 -23.07
C SER A 462 -7.35 -3.91 -22.79
N MET A 463 -6.61 -4.51 -21.85
CA MET A 463 -5.31 -4.01 -21.42
C MET A 463 -4.13 -4.75 -22.04
N ARG A 464 -3.10 -3.97 -22.39
CA ARG A 464 -1.74 -4.44 -22.68
C ARG A 464 -0.78 -3.92 -21.61
N LEU A 465 0.15 -4.76 -21.17
CA LEU A 465 1.08 -4.49 -20.08
C LEU A 465 2.51 -4.32 -20.62
N PHE A 466 3.18 -3.27 -20.17
CA PHE A 466 4.57 -2.92 -20.47
C PHE A 466 5.36 -2.84 -19.17
N ARG A 467 6.55 -3.44 -19.10
CA ARG A 467 7.23 -3.69 -17.84
C ARG A 467 8.69 -3.27 -17.90
N GLN A 468 9.16 -2.68 -16.81
CA GLN A 468 10.59 -2.47 -16.63
C GLN A 468 11.33 -3.81 -16.64
N SER A 469 12.44 -3.87 -17.38
CA SER A 469 13.34 -5.02 -17.38
C SER A 469 14.24 -5.05 -16.13
N GLN A 470 14.53 -3.87 -15.58
CA GLN A 470 15.32 -3.64 -14.36
C GLN A 470 14.72 -2.48 -13.57
N PRO A 471 14.91 -2.41 -12.24
CA PRO A 471 14.41 -1.31 -11.42
C PRO A 471 14.78 0.07 -11.98
N GLY A 472 13.78 0.89 -12.27
CA GLY A 472 13.97 2.28 -12.74
C GLY A 472 14.17 2.44 -14.25
N ASP A 473 14.20 1.35 -15.02
CA ASP A 473 14.32 1.36 -16.49
C ASP A 473 13.00 1.77 -17.17
N TRP A 474 12.57 3.00 -16.92
CA TRP A 474 11.39 3.58 -17.58
C TRP A 474 11.66 3.96 -19.04
N ALA A 475 12.91 4.26 -19.40
CA ALA A 475 13.26 4.66 -20.75
C ALA A 475 12.93 3.55 -21.76
N SER A 476 13.37 2.32 -21.51
CA SER A 476 13.09 1.19 -22.43
C SER A 476 11.59 0.91 -22.57
N VAL A 477 10.83 1.07 -21.47
CA VAL A 477 9.36 0.94 -21.48
C VAL A 477 8.71 2.00 -22.37
N LEU A 478 9.15 3.26 -22.24
CA LEU A 478 8.62 4.36 -23.03
C LEU A 478 9.00 4.27 -24.51
N ASP A 479 10.21 3.78 -24.82
CA ASP A 479 10.65 3.56 -26.20
C ASP A 479 9.80 2.47 -26.89
N GLU A 480 9.51 1.36 -26.21
CA GLU A 480 8.63 0.31 -26.73
C GLU A 480 7.22 0.86 -27.02
N VAL A 481 6.67 1.62 -26.07
CA VAL A 481 5.36 2.25 -26.17
C VAL A 481 5.31 3.26 -27.31
N ALA A 482 6.33 4.12 -27.45
CA ALA A 482 6.40 5.11 -28.51
C ALA A 482 6.45 4.44 -29.90
N GLY A 483 7.26 3.38 -30.05
CA GLY A 483 7.36 2.63 -31.31
C GLY A 483 6.04 1.99 -31.73
N LEU A 484 5.31 1.38 -30.79
CA LEU A 484 4.01 0.77 -31.05
C LEU A 484 2.92 1.81 -31.33
N LEU A 485 2.95 2.95 -30.62
CA LEU A 485 1.98 4.02 -30.86
C LEU A 485 2.19 4.64 -32.25
N ALA A 486 3.44 4.80 -32.67
CA ALA A 486 3.77 5.29 -34.01
C ALA A 486 3.25 4.35 -35.11
N GLN A 487 3.32 3.04 -34.90
CA GLN A 487 2.72 2.05 -35.82
C GLN A 487 1.20 2.18 -35.86
N GLN A 488 0.55 2.22 -34.69
CA GLN A 488 -0.91 2.35 -34.60
C GLN A 488 -1.44 3.67 -35.18
N ALA A 489 -0.65 4.74 -35.11
CA ALA A 489 -1.03 6.04 -35.66
C ALA A 489 -0.81 6.15 -37.18
N ALA A 490 -0.07 5.20 -37.78
CA ALA A 490 0.16 5.12 -39.22
C ALA A 490 -0.86 4.23 -39.95
N ASP A 491 -1.51 3.31 -39.22
CA ASP A 491 -2.64 2.48 -39.68
C ASP A 491 -3.97 3.26 -39.64
#